data_AF-A0A026X2F8-F1
#
_entry.id   AF-A0A026X2F8-F1
#
_cell.length_a   1.000
_cell.length_b   1.000
_cell.length_c   1.000
_cell.angle_alpha   90.00
_cell.angle_beta   90.00
_cell.angle_gamma   90.00
#
_symmetry.space_group_name_H-M   'P 1'
#
loop_
_entity.id
_entity.type
_entity.pdbx_description
1 polymer ?
#
loop_
_entity_poly.entity_id
_entity_poly.type
_entity_poly.pdbx_seq_one_letter_code
_entity_poly.pdbx_strand_id
1 'polypeptide(L)'
;IIVFGYLLYMFVGNFLAQSYTDHSVELLEFTYDTLWYVAPLPIQKLFLIMQKAIKAHIVVLGGLFTLSIEGFSTLITSAVSYFTVIHTMHL
;
A
#
# COMPACT_ATOMS: atom_id res chain seq x y z
N ILE A 1 -20.04 -3.60 -17.94
CA ILE A 1 -19.84 -2.15 -17.71
C ILE A 1 -19.72 -1.81 -16.22
N ILE A 2 -20.73 -2.10 -15.38
CA ILE A 2 -20.74 -1.69 -13.96
C ILE A 2 -19.56 -2.29 -13.17
N VAL A 3 -19.33 -3.60 -13.30
CA VAL A 3 -18.21 -4.29 -12.63
C VAL A 3 -16.85 -3.71 -13.04
N PHE A 4 -16.67 -3.45 -14.33
CA PHE A 4 -15.45 -2.86 -14.85
C PHE A 4 -15.20 -1.44 -14.30
N GLY A 5 -16.26 -0.63 -14.15
CA GLY A 5 -16.17 0.69 -13.52
C GLY A 5 -15.72 0.63 -12.05
N TYR A 6 -16.27 -0.30 -11.26
CA TYR A 6 -15.85 -0.52 -9.87
C TYR A 6 -14.40 -1.01 -9.76
N LEU A 7 -13.99 -1.90 -10.67
CA LEU A 7 -12.61 -2.39 -10.73
C LEU A 7 -11.63 -1.25 -11.03
N LEU A 8 -11.94 -0.39 -11.99
CA LEU A 8 -11.12 0.78 -12.30
C LEU A 8 -11.05 1.76 -11.12
N TYR A 9 -12.18 2.04 -10.48
CA TYR A 9 -12.21 2.92 -9.30
C TYR A 9 -11.34 2.38 -8.16
N MET A 10 -11.48 1.09 -7.86
CA MET A 10 -10.67 0.43 -6.84
C MET A 10 -9.19 0.39 -7.24
N PHE A 11 -8.87 0.17 -8.52
CA PHE A 11 -7.50 0.17 -9.03
C PHE A 11 -6.83 1.54 -8.89
N VAL A 12 -7.49 2.61 -9.29
CA VAL A 12 -6.97 3.99 -9.16
C VAL A 12 -6.74 4.35 -7.68
N GLY A 13 -7.66 3.98 -6.79
CA GLY A 13 -7.49 4.18 -5.36
C GLY A 13 -6.27 3.46 -4.79
N ASN A 14 -6.09 2.17 -5.12
CA ASN A 14 -4.92 1.38 -4.69
C ASN A 14 -3.61 1.94 -5.28
N PHE A 15 -3.62 2.38 -6.54
CA PHE A 15 -2.45 2.96 -7.20
C PHE A 15 -1.99 4.27 -6.54
N LEU A 16 -2.93 5.18 -6.25
CA LEU A 16 -2.62 6.45 -5.59
C LEU A 16 -2.07 6.25 -4.18
N ALA A 17 -2.67 5.34 -3.39
CA ALA A 17 -2.21 5.06 -2.04
C ALA A 17 -0.82 4.42 -2.00
N GLN A 18 -0.53 3.51 -2.95
CA GLN A 18 0.79 2.92 -3.06
C GLN A 18 1.84 3.96 -3.47
N SER A 19 1.57 4.78 -4.49
CA SER A 19 2.48 5.84 -4.94
C SER A 19 2.80 6.84 -3.82
N TYR A 20 1.81 7.19 -2.99
CA TYR A 20 2.00 8.06 -1.84
C TYR A 20 2.88 7.43 -0.75
N THR A 21 2.71 6.13 -0.53
CA THR A 21 3.51 5.36 0.44
C THR A 21 4.95 5.21 -0.03
N ASP A 22 5.17 4.83 -1.29
CA ASP A 22 6.51 4.64 -1.86
C ASP A 22 7.32 5.94 -1.82
N HIS A 23 6.71 7.07 -2.18
CA HIS A 23 7.37 8.38 -2.10
C HIS A 23 7.77 8.75 -0.66
N SER A 24 6.94 8.40 0.32
CA SER A 24 7.24 8.64 1.74
C SER A 24 8.39 7.75 2.25
N VAL A 25 8.52 6.53 1.74
CA VAL A 25 9.61 5.60 2.07
C VAL A 25 10.93 6.07 1.44
N GLU A 26 10.90 6.52 0.20
CA GLU A 26 12.09 7.07 -0.49
C GLU A 26 12.65 8.30 0.26
N LEU A 27 11.78 9.21 0.71
CA LEU A 27 12.19 10.35 1.54
C LEU A 27 12.85 9.92 2.86
N LEU A 28 12.40 8.83 3.48
CA LEU A 28 13.05 8.26 4.66
C LEU A 28 14.43 7.69 4.35
N GLU A 29 14.58 6.99 3.23
CA GLU A 29 15.85 6.40 2.80
C GLU A 29 16.90 7.48 2.56
N PHE A 30 16.56 8.55 1.82
CA PHE A 30 17.44 9.70 1.63
C PHE A 30 17.81 10.40 2.95
N THR A 31 16.86 10.51 3.88
CA THR A 31 17.11 11.12 5.20
C THR A 31 17.98 10.23 6.10
N TYR A 32 17.92 8.90 5.91
CA TYR A 32 18.73 7.94 6.65
C TYR A 32 20.17 7.88 6.14
N ASP A 33 20.39 8.11 4.84
CA ASP A 33 21.71 8.18 4.21
C ASP A 33 22.45 9.49 4.52
N THR A 34 21.71 10.55 4.86
CA THR A 34 22.29 11.80 5.38
C THR A 34 22.70 11.67 6.86
N LEU A 35 23.67 12.46 7.33
CA LEU A 35 24.28 12.37 8.68
C LEU A 35 23.32 12.73 9.85
N TRP A 36 22.20 12.03 10.00
CA TRP A 36 21.24 12.20 11.09
C TRP A 36 21.85 11.91 12.47
N TYR A 37 22.94 11.14 12.53
CA TYR A 37 23.71 10.86 13.74
C TYR A 37 24.49 12.07 14.30
N VAL A 38 24.76 13.08 13.47
CA VAL A 38 25.48 14.29 13.89
C VAL A 38 24.52 15.40 14.34
N ALA A 39 23.21 15.24 14.05
CA ALA A 39 22.21 16.22 14.38
C ALA A 39 21.89 16.27 15.89
N PRO A 40 21.52 17.44 16.43
CA PRO A 40 21.11 17.60 17.82
C PRO A 40 19.98 16.63 18.24
N LEU A 41 20.01 16.17 19.50
CA LEU A 41 18.98 15.30 20.14
C LEU A 41 17.50 15.59 19.78
N PRO A 42 17.02 16.85 19.70
CA PRO A 42 15.63 17.12 19.29
C PRO A 42 15.28 16.65 17.87
N ILE A 43 16.24 16.69 16.94
CA ILE A 43 16.03 16.28 15.53
C ILE A 43 16.01 14.75 15.42
N GLN A 44 16.84 14.04 16.21
CA GLN A 44 16.76 12.57 16.30
C GLN A 44 15.39 12.09 16.80
N LYS A 45 14.82 12.76 17.81
CA LYS A 45 13.46 12.46 18.28
C LYS A 45 12.41 12.69 17.20
N LEU A 46 12.52 13.80 16.47
CA LEU A 46 11.62 14.10 15.35
C LEU A 46 11.72 13.04 14.26
N PHE A 47 12.93 12.56 13.94
CA PHE A 47 13.17 11.51 12.96
C PHE A 47 12.56 10.18 13.36
N LEU A 48 12.73 9.76 14.63
CA LEU A 48 12.08 8.56 15.16
C LEU A 48 10.54 8.64 15.08
N ILE A 49 9.97 9.83 15.34
CA ILE A 49 8.53 10.07 15.21
C ILE A 49 8.10 10.00 13.75
N MET A 50 8.85 10.61 12.83
CA MET A 50 8.63 10.55 11.38
C MET A 50 8.66 9.11 10.86
N GLN A 51 9.70 8.32 11.21
CA GLN A 51 9.78 6.90 10.84
C GLN A 51 8.58 6.10 11.35
N LYS A 52 8.17 6.33 12.61
CA LYS A 52 7.01 5.65 13.19
C LYS A 52 5.69 6.07 12.52
N ALA A 53 5.55 7.35 12.17
CA ALA A 53 4.38 7.88 11.49
C ALA A 53 4.24 7.33 10.06
N ILE A 54 5.34 7.22 9.33
CA ILE A 54 5.35 6.67 7.96
C ILE A 54 5.09 5.17 7.98
N LYS A 55 5.66 4.43 8.93
CA LYS A 55 5.33 3.00 9.13
C LYS A 55 3.87 2.77 9.56
N ALA A 56 3.27 3.75 10.23
CA ALA A 56 1.85 3.74 10.56
C ALA A 56 0.94 4.21 9.40
N HIS A 57 1.52 4.81 8.36
CA HIS A 57 0.79 5.27 7.18
C HIS A 57 0.59 4.17 6.13
N ILE A 58 0.84 2.91 6.48
CA ILE A 58 0.34 1.79 5.70
C ILE A 58 -1.19 1.90 5.74
N VAL A 59 -1.77 2.40 4.65
CA VAL A 59 -3.20 2.58 4.52
C VAL A 59 -3.83 1.19 4.43
N VAL A 60 -4.25 0.66 5.58
CA VAL A 60 -4.98 -0.59 5.65
C VAL A 60 -6.47 -0.29 5.53
N LEU A 61 -7.09 -0.71 4.44
CA LEU A 61 -8.55 -0.66 4.29
C LEU A 61 -9.18 -1.66 5.25
N GLY A 62 -9.90 -1.13 6.25
CA GLY A 62 -10.69 -1.92 7.20
C GLY A 62 -9.89 -2.89 8.06
N GLY A 63 -8.57 -2.73 8.21
CA GLY A 63 -7.71 -3.65 8.98
C GLY A 63 -7.43 -5.00 8.32
N LEU A 64 -7.98 -5.25 7.12
CA LEU A 64 -7.91 -6.55 6.44
C LEU A 64 -7.07 -6.50 5.15
N PHE A 65 -6.95 -5.32 4.54
CA PHE A 65 -6.32 -5.19 3.25
C PHE A 65 -5.40 -3.97 3.17
N THR A 66 -4.10 -4.20 2.98
CA THR A 66 -3.17 -3.11 2.66
C THR A 66 -3.52 -2.57 1.28
N LEU A 67 -3.77 -1.26 1.15
CA LEU A 67 -3.91 -0.63 -0.18
C LEU A 67 -2.57 -0.75 -0.90
N SER A 68 -2.47 -1.78 -1.72
CA SER A 68 -1.32 -2.09 -2.55
C SER A 68 -1.82 -2.79 -3.82
N ILE A 69 -1.16 -2.49 -4.93
CA ILE A 69 -1.34 -3.15 -6.23
C ILE A 69 -1.14 -4.65 -6.11
N GLU A 70 -0.20 -5.09 -5.25
CA GLU A 70 0.01 -6.52 -4.98
C GLU A 70 -1.24 -7.15 -4.37
N GLY A 71 -1.82 -6.50 -3.37
CA GLY A 71 -3.09 -6.91 -2.78
C GLY A 71 -4.17 -7.03 -3.86
N PHE A 72 -4.38 -5.96 -4.64
CA PHE A 72 -5.38 -5.94 -5.69
C PHE A 72 -5.23 -7.09 -6.69
N SER A 73 -3.99 -7.42 -7.09
CA SER A 73 -3.69 -8.54 -7.97
C SER A 73 -4.14 -9.89 -7.39
N THR A 74 -3.87 -10.12 -6.09
CA THR A 74 -4.30 -11.36 -5.42
C THR A 74 -5.82 -11.50 -5.33
N LEU A 75 -6.56 -10.39 -5.13
CA LEU A 75 -8.02 -10.38 -5.13
C LEU A 75 -8.59 -10.77 -6.49
N ILE A 76 -8.09 -10.19 -7.57
CA ILE A 76 -8.54 -10.51 -8.93
C ILE A 76 -8.25 -11.97 -9.26
N THR A 77 -7.04 -12.45 -8.94
CA THR A 77 -6.66 -13.84 -9.18
C THR A 77 -7.56 -14.81 -8.42
N SER A 78 -7.88 -14.50 -7.16
CA SER A 78 -8.80 -15.29 -6.36
C SER A 78 -10.22 -15.28 -6.92
N ALA A 79 -10.72 -14.11 -7.35
CA ALA A 79 -12.05 -13.98 -7.97
C ALA A 79 -12.17 -14.80 -9.27
N VAL A 80 -11.14 -14.75 -10.12
CA VAL A 80 -11.07 -15.56 -11.36
C VAL A 80 -11.02 -17.05 -11.01
N SER A 81 -10.22 -17.45 -10.01
CA SER A 81 -10.16 -18.83 -9.55
C SER A 81 -11.53 -19.35 -9.10
N TYR A 82 -12.24 -18.61 -8.24
CA TYR A 82 -13.60 -18.97 -7.82
C TYR A 82 -14.57 -19.06 -9.01
N PHE A 83 -14.48 -18.11 -9.93
CA PHE A 83 -15.30 -18.13 -11.14
C PHE A 83 -15.05 -19.39 -11.98
N THR A 84 -13.78 -19.76 -12.19
CA THR A 84 -13.42 -20.97 -12.91
C THR A 84 -13.94 -22.24 -12.22
N VAL A 85 -13.79 -22.36 -10.89
CA VAL A 85 -14.27 -23.52 -10.13
C VAL A 85 -15.78 -23.68 -10.26
N ILE A 86 -16.55 -22.60 -10.11
CA ILE A 86 -18.01 -22.63 -10.27
C ILE A 86 -18.37 -23.06 -11.70
N HIS A 87 -17.66 -22.55 -12.70
CA HIS A 87 -17.90 -22.92 -14.09
C HIS A 87 -17.62 -24.40 -14.37
N THR A 88 -16.59 -24.97 -13.74
CA THR A 88 -16.26 -26.39 -13.86
C THR A 88 -17.20 -27.31 -13.08
N MET A 89 -17.84 -26.81 -12.02
CA MET A 89 -18.83 -27.57 -11.24
C MET A 89 -20.23 -27.53 -11.86
N HIS A 90 -20.51 -26.50 -12.65
CA HIS A 90 -21.78 -26.35 -13.37
C HIS A 90 -21.79 -27.08 -14.72
N LEU A 91 -20.63 -27.49 -15.22
CA LEU A 91 -20.46 -28.31 -16.44
C LEU A 91 -20.44 -29.80 -16.08
#